data_AF-A0A914V2P1-F1
#
_entry.id   AF-A0A914V2P1-F1
#
_cell.length_a   1.000
_cell.length_b   1.000
_cell.length_c   1.000
_cell.angle_alpha   90.00
_cell.angle_beta   90.00
_cell.angle_gamma   90.00
#
_symmetry.space_group_name_H-M   'P 1'
#
loop_
_entity.id
_entity.type
_entity.pdbx_description
1 polymer ?
#
loop_
_entity_poly.entity_id
_entity_poly.type
_entity_poly.pdbx_seq_one_letter_code
_entity_poly.pdbx_strand_id
1 'polypeptide(L)'
;MLYYKGWLFETVGKPPSLATKIFMTIIKLVNKNASFFSFQDMMPWMLVPSIKDTLRRYLRSVRPLVDDEEYDEYVKLAGEFESTIAPSLQRKLWLKWLTSRNY
;
A
#
# COMPACT_ATOMS: atom_id res chain seq x y z
N MET A 1 23.27 2.23 14.76
CA MET A 1 24.72 2.49 14.62
C MET A 1 24.97 2.87 13.16
N LEU A 2 25.34 4.11 12.87
CA LEU A 2 25.62 4.54 11.49
C LEU A 2 27.01 4.02 11.08
N TYR A 3 27.04 3.11 10.10
CA TYR A 3 28.29 2.58 9.55
C TYR A 3 29.07 3.69 8.84
N TYR A 4 30.24 4.03 9.35
CA TYR A 4 31.16 4.99 8.73
C TYR A 4 31.71 4.40 7.43
N LYS A 5 31.17 4.82 6.30
CA LYS A 5 31.60 4.37 4.98
C LYS A 5 32.84 5.20 4.60
N GLY A 6 34.03 4.61 4.76
CA GLY A 6 35.35 5.22 4.56
C GLY A 6 35.73 5.50 3.10
N TRP A 7 34.89 6.21 2.36
CA TRP A 7 35.18 6.63 0.99
C TRP A 7 35.21 8.17 0.85
N LEU A 8 34.78 8.90 1.89
CA LEU A 8 34.82 10.35 1.98
C LEU A 8 35.59 10.78 3.25
N PHE A 9 36.91 10.68 3.22
CA PHE A 9 37.77 11.07 4.35
C PHE A 9 38.10 12.57 4.28
N GLU A 10 37.74 13.29 5.34
CA GLU A 10 38.13 14.70 5.54
C GLU A 10 38.86 14.82 6.87
N THR A 11 39.88 15.69 6.93
CA THR A 11 40.59 15.95 8.18
C THR A 11 39.76 16.83 9.10
N VAL A 12 39.51 16.36 10.32
CA VAL A 12 38.76 17.11 11.34
C VAL A 12 39.41 18.47 11.58
N GLY A 13 38.63 19.56 11.44
CA GLY A 13 39.09 20.93 11.69
C GLY A 13 39.67 21.68 10.48
N LYS A 14 39.79 21.05 9.29
CA LYS A 14 40.18 21.74 8.04
C LYS A 14 38.97 21.92 7.12
N PRO A 15 39.00 22.91 6.19
CA PRO A 15 37.94 23.06 5.22
C PRO A 15 37.83 21.80 4.33
N PRO A 16 36.61 21.39 3.95
CA PRO A 16 36.41 20.18 3.16
C PRO A 16 37.05 20.31 1.77
N SER A 17 37.56 19.19 1.27
CA SER A 17 38.12 19.09 -0.08
C SER A 17 37.11 19.47 -1.17
N LEU A 18 37.62 19.86 -2.34
CA LEU A 18 36.78 20.20 -3.49
C LEU A 18 35.87 19.03 -3.91
N ALA A 19 36.38 17.80 -3.86
CA ALA A 19 35.63 16.59 -4.18
C ALA A 19 34.43 16.42 -3.23
N THR A 20 34.62 16.63 -1.93
CA THR A 20 33.54 16.59 -0.94
C THR A 20 32.51 17.69 -1.14
N LYS A 21 32.94 18.90 -1.49
CA LYS A 21 32.02 20.01 -1.82
C LYS A 21 31.16 19.71 -3.05
N ILE A 22 31.76 19.13 -4.09
CA ILE A 22 31.04 18.70 -5.30
C ILE A 22 30.05 17.59 -4.94
N PHE A 23 30.50 16.56 -4.22
CA PHE A 23 29.65 15.45 -3.78
C PHE A 23 28.45 15.93 -2.95
N MET A 24 28.69 16.79 -1.94
CA MET A 24 27.63 17.35 -1.11
C MET A 24 26.66 18.22 -1.91
N THR A 25 27.14 18.96 -2.91
CA THR A 25 26.30 19.73 -3.82
C THR A 25 25.41 18.81 -4.66
N ILE A 26 25.97 17.73 -5.22
CA ILE A 26 25.20 16.71 -5.96
C ILE A 26 24.14 16.07 -5.07
N ILE A 27 24.51 15.61 -3.86
CA ILE A 27 23.56 15.06 -2.90
C ILE A 27 22.47 16.05 -2.55
N LYS A 28 22.81 17.32 -2.32
CA LYS A 28 21.83 18.36 -1.98
C LYS A 28 20.84 18.60 -3.12
N LEU A 29 21.30 18.55 -4.37
CA LEU A 29 20.43 18.68 -5.55
C LEU A 29 19.50 17.48 -5.71
N VAL A 30 20.01 16.26 -5.50
CA VAL A 30 19.22 15.02 -5.57
C VAL A 30 18.19 14.95 -4.43
N ASN A 31 18.61 15.26 -3.19
CA ASN A 31 17.75 15.23 -2.01
C ASN A 31 16.72 16.37 -1.97
N LYS A 32 16.92 17.47 -2.72
CA LYS A 32 15.95 18.58 -2.76
C LYS A 32 14.56 18.12 -3.20
N ASN A 33 14.48 17.08 -4.04
CA ASN A 33 13.24 16.54 -4.56
C ASN A 33 12.90 15.12 -4.02
N ALA A 34 13.85 14.48 -3.33
CA ALA A 34 13.64 13.16 -2.70
C ALA A 34 13.03 13.33 -1.30
N SER A 35 11.73 13.64 -1.24
CA SER A 35 10.96 13.58 0.02
C SER A 35 10.57 12.14 0.34
N PHE A 36 10.37 11.79 1.61
CA PHE A 36 9.83 10.49 2.05
C PHE A 36 8.52 10.10 1.33
N PHE A 37 7.76 11.09 0.86
CA PHE A 37 6.50 10.91 0.14
C PHE A 37 6.58 11.22 -1.36
N SER A 38 7.78 11.35 -1.93
CA SER A 38 7.98 11.66 -3.36
C SER A 38 7.30 10.67 -4.31
N PHE A 39 7.06 9.43 -3.86
CA PHE A 39 6.38 8.39 -4.63
C PHE A 39 4.91 8.17 -4.25
N GLN A 40 4.37 8.90 -3.26
CA GLN A 40 2.95 8.75 -2.86
C GLN A 40 2.02 9.03 -4.03
N ASP A 41 2.37 10.03 -4.84
CA ASP A 41 1.57 10.40 -5.99
C ASP A 41 1.66 9.39 -7.15
N MET A 42 2.69 8.54 -7.15
CA MET A 42 2.87 7.47 -8.13
C MET A 42 2.21 6.15 -7.70
N MET A 43 1.68 6.06 -6.48
CA MET A 43 1.01 4.84 -6.04
C MET A 43 -0.29 4.61 -6.82
N PRO A 44 -0.50 3.38 -7.32
CA PRO A 44 -1.75 3.04 -8.00
C PRO A 44 -2.92 3.17 -7.03
N TRP A 45 -4.07 3.58 -7.56
CA TRP A 45 -5.29 3.64 -6.76
C TRP A 45 -5.69 2.22 -6.38
N MET A 46 -6.18 2.05 -5.16
CA MET A 46 -6.58 0.74 -4.69
C MET A 46 -7.81 0.28 -5.48
N LEU A 47 -7.71 -0.82 -6.22
CA LEU A 47 -8.82 -1.32 -7.03
C LEU A 47 -9.90 -1.95 -6.15
N VAL A 48 -11.16 -1.77 -6.53
CA VAL A 48 -12.28 -2.42 -5.84
C VAL A 48 -12.26 -3.92 -6.15
N PRO A 49 -12.14 -4.81 -5.13
CA PRO A 49 -12.08 -6.25 -5.35
C PRO A 49 -13.44 -6.77 -5.84
N SER A 50 -13.43 -7.87 -6.61
CA SER A 50 -14.67 -8.50 -7.06
C SER A 50 -15.44 -9.13 -5.89
N ILE A 51 -16.78 -9.05 -5.92
CA ILE A 51 -17.66 -9.64 -4.91
C ILE A 51 -17.34 -11.13 -4.70
N LYS A 52 -17.23 -11.90 -5.79
CA LYS A 52 -16.94 -13.34 -5.77
C LYS A 52 -15.64 -13.67 -5.05
N ASP A 53 -14.58 -12.92 -5.32
CA ASP A 53 -13.28 -13.15 -4.67
C ASP A 53 -13.35 -12.80 -3.18
N THR A 54 -14.02 -11.70 -2.82
CA THR A 54 -14.22 -11.30 -1.43
C THR A 54 -15.01 -12.35 -0.65
N LEU A 55 -16.12 -12.84 -1.19
CA LEU A 55 -16.94 -13.88 -0.54
C LEU A 55 -16.19 -15.20 -0.40
N ARG A 56 -15.43 -15.61 -1.43
CA ARG A 56 -14.57 -16.80 -1.36
C ARG A 56 -13.52 -16.66 -0.25
N ARG A 57 -12.87 -15.50 -0.14
CA ARG A 57 -11.87 -15.24 0.91
C ARG A 57 -12.51 -15.24 2.29
N TYR A 58 -13.68 -14.62 2.42
CA TYR A 58 -14.47 -14.57 3.65
C TYR A 58 -14.81 -15.98 4.14
N LEU A 59 -15.47 -16.80 3.31
CA LEU A 59 -15.84 -18.17 3.68
C LEU A 59 -14.61 -19.00 4.07
N ARG A 60 -13.51 -18.89 3.31
CA ARG A 60 -12.25 -19.55 3.67
C ARG A 60 -11.68 -19.09 5.01
N SER A 61 -11.80 -17.81 5.35
CA SER A 61 -11.30 -17.28 6.62
C SER A 61 -12.15 -17.68 7.82
N VAL A 62 -13.45 -17.86 7.62
CA VAL A 62 -14.39 -18.23 8.68
C VAL A 62 -14.45 -19.74 8.88
N ARG A 63 -14.17 -20.54 7.84
CA ARG A 63 -14.20 -22.02 7.91
C ARG A 63 -13.51 -22.64 9.15
N PRO A 64 -12.31 -22.23 9.58
CA PRO A 64 -11.68 -22.83 10.76
C PRO A 64 -12.26 -22.35 12.12
N LEU A 65 -13.19 -21.39 12.10
CA LEU A 65 -13.72 -20.74 13.31
C LEU A 65 -15.11 -21.24 13.72
N VAL A 66 -15.80 -21.94 12.83
CA VAL A 66 -17.20 -22.37 13.00
C VAL A 66 -17.36 -23.86 12.71
N ASP A 67 -18.44 -24.45 13.20
CA ASP A 67 -18.80 -25.83 12.89
C ASP A 67 -19.37 -25.99 11.47
N ASP A 68 -19.64 -27.23 11.08
CA ASP A 68 -20.12 -27.55 9.73
C ASP A 68 -21.53 -27.04 9.45
N GLU A 69 -22.41 -27.04 10.46
CA GLU A 69 -23.80 -26.60 10.32
C GLU A 69 -23.87 -25.08 10.13
N GLU A 70 -23.15 -24.32 10.97
CA GLU A 70 -23.04 -22.87 10.88
C GLU A 70 -22.33 -22.43 9.60
N TYR A 71 -21.30 -23.17 9.18
CA TYR A 71 -20.63 -22.88 7.90
C TYR A 71 -21.57 -23.00 6.70
N ASP A 72 -22.41 -24.04 6.66
CA ASP A 72 -23.36 -24.25 5.57
C ASP A 72 -24.42 -23.14 5.51
N GLU A 73 -24.84 -22.61 6.66
CA GLU A 73 -25.69 -21.42 6.73
C GLU A 73 -24.99 -20.19 6.14
N TYR A 74 -23.72 -19.96 6.49
CA TYR A 74 -22.94 -18.84 5.95
C TYR A 74 -22.73 -18.93 4.44
N VAL A 75 -22.54 -20.14 3.91
CA VAL A 75 -22.45 -20.37 2.46
C VAL A 75 -23.76 -19.97 1.77
N LYS A 76 -24.91 -20.36 2.33
CA LYS A 76 -26.23 -19.97 1.80
C LYS A 76 -26.43 -18.46 1.83
N LEU A 77 -26.14 -17.82 2.97
CA LEU A 77 -26.25 -16.36 3.14
C LEU A 77 -25.31 -15.61 2.18
N ALA A 78 -24.09 -16.10 1.98
CA ALA A 78 -23.15 -15.51 1.03
C ALA A 78 -23.67 -15.57 -0.41
N GLY A 79 -24.30 -16.69 -0.81
CA GLY A 79 -24.94 -16.82 -2.12
C GLY A 79 -26.17 -15.92 -2.30
N GLU A 80 -27.00 -15.80 -1.26
CA GLU A 80 -28.14 -14.87 -1.26
C GLU A 80 -27.65 -13.43 -1.37
N PHE A 81 -26.65 -13.03 -0.59
CA PHE A 81 -26.04 -11.71 -0.64
C PHE A 81 -25.45 -11.39 -2.03
N GLU A 82 -24.73 -12.34 -2.64
CA GLU A 82 -24.13 -12.17 -3.97
C GLU A 82 -25.18 -11.87 -5.04
N SER A 83 -26.33 -12.55 -4.99
CA SER A 83 -27.39 -12.43 -5.99
C SER A 83 -28.32 -11.23 -5.76
N THR A 84 -28.43 -10.73 -4.54
CA THR A 84 -29.37 -9.67 -4.16
C THR A 84 -28.69 -8.31 -4.00
N ILE A 85 -28.06 -8.06 -2.86
CA ILE A 85 -27.64 -6.72 -2.41
C ILE A 85 -26.23 -6.37 -2.93
N ALA A 86 -25.36 -7.38 -3.07
CA ALA A 86 -23.96 -7.15 -3.40
C ALA A 86 -23.71 -6.35 -4.69
N PRO A 87 -24.46 -6.55 -5.80
CA PRO A 87 -24.24 -5.76 -7.03
C PRO A 87 -24.51 -4.26 -6.84
N SER A 88 -25.52 -3.91 -6.03
CA SER A 88 -25.83 -2.52 -5.70
C SER A 88 -24.73 -1.86 -4.87
N LEU A 89 -24.22 -2.58 -3.86
CA LEU A 89 -23.11 -2.10 -3.04
C LEU A 89 -21.81 -1.97 -3.84
N GLN A 90 -21.51 -2.93 -4.71
CA GLN A 90 -20.33 -2.89 -5.57
C GLN A 90 -20.36 -1.68 -6.52
N ARG A 91 -21.54 -1.33 -7.07
CA ARG A 91 -21.69 -0.10 -7.86
C ARG A 91 -21.38 1.15 -7.03
N LYS A 92 -21.86 1.22 -5.79
CA LYS A 92 -21.55 2.34 -4.87
C LYS A 92 -20.06 2.41 -4.56
N LEU A 93 -19.38 1.29 -4.34
CA LEU A 93 -17.93 1.24 -4.14
C LEU A 93 -17.16 1.71 -5.37
N TRP A 94 -17.58 1.34 -6.58
CA TRP A 94 -17.00 1.87 -7.81
C TRP A 94 -17.18 3.38 -7.95
N LEU A 95 -18.37 3.91 -7.65
CA LEU A 95 -18.61 5.36 -7.64
C LEU A 95 -17.71 6.07 -6.61
N LYS A 96 -17.51 5.47 -5.45
CA LYS A 96 -16.62 5.98 -4.41
C LYS A 96 -15.13 5.97 -4.84
N TRP A 97 -14.70 4.89 -5.49
CA TRP A 97 -13.36 4.76 -6.05
C TRP A 97 -13.04 5.83 -7.08
N LEU A 98 -14.00 6.24 -7.92
CA LEU A 98 -13.81 7.33 -8.90
C LEU A 98 -13.47 8.68 -8.26
N THR A 99 -13.83 8.89 -7.00
CA THR A 99 -13.66 10.16 -6.29
C THR A 99 -12.56 10.13 -5.24
N SER A 100 -12.00 8.96 -4.93
CA SER A 100 -11.11 8.75 -3.79
C SER A 100 -9.95 7.83 -4.17
N ARG A 101 -8.68 8.24 -3.91
CA ARG A 101 -7.49 7.40 -4.18
C ARG A 101 -7.50 6.09 -3.37
N ASN A 102 -8.21 6.11 -2.25
CA ASN A 102 -8.55 4.98 -1.39
C ASN A 102 -10.06 5.03 -1.15
N TYR A 103 -10.77 3.98 -1.55
CA TYR A 103 -12.24 3.94 -1.63
C TYR A 103 -12.90 3.80 -0.26
#